data_AF-A0A7Z9QQF2-F1
#
_entry.id   AF-A0A7Z9QQF2-F1
#
_cell.length_a   1.000
_cell.length_b   1.000
_cell.length_c   1.000
_cell.angle_alpha   90.00
_cell.angle_beta   90.00
_cell.angle_gamma   90.00
#
_symmetry.space_group_name_H-M   'P 1'
#
loop_
_entity.id
_entity.type
_entity.pdbx_description
1 polymer ?
#
loop_
_entity_poly.entity_id
_entity_poly.type
_entity_poly.pdbx_seq_one_letter_code
_entity_poly.pdbx_strand_id
1 'polypeptide(L)'
;MEVNPTQLLENGYIILPQVIPPEQLDHLRHSFETLVERQKIVWAEERNPEDPPGGVWETSAQPRVFFNEVVDQATDDTVQFCLHQNTLGVSQQLMSATDVAVTLMALMCSPVKDHGPASWHRDIDPVHQAPLNGMQMDMIKNAPGYVQWNIPLYDDNVFWVVPGSHRRPNTAEEHQHLLTHSQQPFSGGIPVELKAGDGVVYTHIMLHWGSNYSTKLRRTIHLGYRAFGSPVYPIVNHYYWQPDFAKKLSSGIVDQFTHFFQLHSAQCDLVESIFRAVAAKESDPFLEGIYTLHPGEKGRMVCLVFLSKLADKVRTLKQSEVQKMSVEERVSAISEHRLNFYLFEDFAQRFTADEANLIWQRFSILYDLIQKETDRAVSDLSSRVERYQLTNMPANFDLPDFIQSWEN
;
A
#
# COMPACT_ATOMS: atom_id res chain seq x y z
N MET A 1 18.05 -13.50 -7.82
CA MET A 1 18.71 -13.27 -6.51
C MET A 1 18.00 -14.14 -5.49
N GLU A 2 18.73 -14.92 -4.69
CA GLU A 2 18.13 -15.75 -3.63
C GLU A 2 18.05 -14.95 -2.33
N VAL A 3 16.94 -15.08 -1.61
CA VAL A 3 16.74 -14.40 -0.31
C VAL A 3 16.18 -15.36 0.73
N ASN A 4 16.36 -15.02 2.01
CA ASN A 4 15.77 -15.77 3.12
C ASN A 4 14.53 -15.01 3.65
N PRO A 5 13.29 -15.49 3.40
CA PRO A 5 12.07 -14.85 3.90
C PRO A 5 12.04 -14.67 5.42
N THR A 6 12.70 -15.54 6.18
CA THR A 6 12.79 -15.42 7.65
C THR A 6 13.45 -14.12 8.09
N GLN A 7 14.43 -13.60 7.34
CA GLN A 7 15.10 -12.35 7.69
C GLN A 7 14.13 -11.16 7.66
N LEU A 8 13.19 -11.14 6.69
CA LEU A 8 12.15 -10.13 6.62
C LEU A 8 11.17 -10.28 7.80
N LEU A 9 10.79 -11.51 8.15
CA LEU A 9 9.90 -11.76 9.29
C LEU A 9 10.53 -11.38 10.64
N GLU A 10 11.84 -11.55 10.80
CA GLU A 10 12.57 -11.21 12.03
C GLU A 10 12.82 -9.70 12.16
N ASN A 11 13.33 -9.07 11.09
CA ASN A 11 13.85 -7.71 11.13
C ASN A 11 12.85 -6.67 10.59
N GLY A 12 11.97 -7.06 9.68
CA GLY A 12 11.04 -6.17 8.98
C GLY A 12 11.62 -5.61 7.68
N TYR A 13 12.90 -5.87 7.40
CA TYR A 13 13.58 -5.47 6.18
C TYR A 13 14.75 -6.41 5.82
N ILE A 14 15.19 -6.33 4.57
CA ILE A 14 16.40 -6.97 4.05
C ILE A 14 17.12 -5.95 3.16
N ILE A 15 18.43 -5.77 3.35
CA ILE A 15 19.29 -5.02 2.43
C ILE A 15 19.91 -6.01 1.45
N LEU A 16 19.82 -5.68 0.17
CA LEU A 16 20.27 -6.50 -0.95
C LEU A 16 21.28 -5.71 -1.76
N PRO A 17 22.54 -6.17 -1.87
CA PRO A 17 23.54 -5.47 -2.65
C PRO A 17 23.28 -5.65 -4.15
N GLN A 18 23.61 -4.61 -4.93
CA GLN A 18 23.62 -4.68 -6.41
C GLN A 18 22.31 -5.24 -7.02
N VAL A 19 21.16 -4.82 -6.49
CA VAL A 19 19.85 -5.07 -7.09
C VAL A 19 19.83 -4.54 -8.53
N ILE A 20 20.41 -3.36 -8.72
CA ILE A 20 20.86 -2.87 -10.02
C ILE A 20 22.33 -3.30 -10.20
N PRO A 21 22.64 -4.15 -11.19
CA PRO A 21 24.03 -4.48 -11.51
C PRO A 21 24.83 -3.21 -11.87
N PRO A 22 26.09 -3.07 -11.44
CA PRO A 22 26.89 -1.87 -11.68
C PRO A 22 26.96 -1.43 -13.14
N GLU A 23 27.00 -2.38 -14.07
CA GLU A 23 27.03 -2.14 -15.51
C GLU A 23 25.73 -1.57 -16.09
N GLN A 24 24.60 -1.68 -15.37
CA GLN A 24 23.29 -1.15 -15.76
C GLN A 24 22.98 0.20 -15.11
N LEU A 25 23.73 0.58 -14.07
CA LEU A 25 23.40 1.73 -13.22
C LEU A 25 23.40 3.06 -13.99
N ASP A 26 24.40 3.30 -14.83
CA ASP A 26 24.49 4.56 -15.59
C ASP A 26 23.43 4.65 -16.69
N HIS A 27 23.08 3.51 -17.30
CA HIS A 27 21.97 3.45 -18.25
C HIS A 27 20.64 3.79 -17.57
N LEU A 28 20.31 3.12 -16.46
CA LEU A 28 19.07 3.39 -15.72
C LEU A 28 19.02 4.83 -15.19
N ARG A 29 20.14 5.41 -14.74
CA ARG A 29 20.20 6.84 -14.37
C ARG A 29 19.72 7.73 -15.51
N HIS A 30 20.18 7.47 -16.74
CA HIS A 30 19.76 8.26 -17.90
C HIS A 30 18.26 8.13 -18.19
N SER A 31 17.72 6.91 -18.18
CA SER A 31 16.29 6.66 -18.39
C SER A 31 15.44 7.32 -17.30
N PHE A 32 15.85 7.21 -16.03
CA PHE A 32 15.13 7.84 -14.92
C PHE A 32 15.18 9.36 -14.94
N GLU A 33 16.32 9.98 -15.29
CA GLU A 33 16.35 11.45 -15.46
C GLU A 33 15.47 11.89 -16.63
N THR A 34 15.34 11.09 -17.69
CA THR A 34 14.38 11.37 -18.77
C THR A 34 12.95 11.41 -18.23
N LEU A 35 12.56 10.47 -17.34
CA LEU A 35 11.25 10.50 -16.69
C LEU A 35 11.08 11.73 -15.78
N VAL A 36 12.14 12.15 -15.06
CA VAL A 36 12.11 13.36 -14.23
C VAL A 36 11.86 14.61 -15.08
N GLU A 37 12.57 14.77 -16.20
CA GLU A 37 12.36 15.92 -17.10
C GLU A 37 10.95 15.95 -17.70
N ARG A 38 10.39 14.79 -18.03
CA ARG A 38 8.99 14.70 -18.48
C ARG A 38 8.00 15.07 -17.36
N GLN A 39 8.21 14.58 -16.15
CA GLN A 39 7.32 14.88 -15.02
C GLN A 39 7.39 16.36 -14.62
N LYS A 40 8.53 17.04 -14.77
CA LYS A 40 8.63 18.49 -14.56
C LYS A 40 7.68 19.29 -15.45
N ILE A 41 7.47 18.84 -16.69
CA ILE A 41 6.50 19.47 -17.60
C ILE A 41 5.08 19.30 -17.02
N VAL A 42 4.71 18.09 -16.62
CA VAL A 42 3.41 17.80 -16.00
C VAL A 42 3.18 18.66 -14.76
N TRP A 43 4.15 18.71 -13.84
CA TRP A 43 4.03 19.52 -12.63
C TRP A 43 3.93 21.02 -12.89
N ALA A 44 4.58 21.53 -13.94
CA ALA A 44 4.45 22.93 -14.33
C ALA A 44 3.08 23.25 -14.95
N GLU A 45 2.45 22.29 -15.62
CA GLU A 45 1.11 22.41 -16.21
C GLU A 45 0.00 22.27 -15.15
N GLU A 46 0.16 21.38 -14.17
CA GLU A 46 -0.83 21.10 -13.11
C GLU A 46 -0.75 22.05 -11.91
N ARG A 47 0.23 22.96 -11.88
CA ARG A 47 0.45 23.86 -10.75
C ARG A 47 -0.78 24.75 -10.47
N ASN A 48 -0.98 25.12 -9.21
CA ASN A 48 -1.97 26.15 -8.88
C ASN A 48 -1.49 27.53 -9.39
N PRO A 49 -2.40 28.52 -9.55
CA PRO A 49 -2.04 29.85 -10.01
C PRO A 49 -0.92 30.53 -9.19
N GLU A 50 -0.91 30.29 -7.87
CA GLU A 50 0.04 30.87 -6.92
C GLU A 50 1.32 30.03 -6.72
N ASP A 51 1.36 28.82 -7.26
CA ASP A 51 2.53 27.96 -7.18
C ASP A 51 3.66 28.47 -8.09
N PRO A 52 4.94 28.23 -7.73
CA PRO A 52 6.07 28.59 -8.56
C PRO A 52 6.02 27.87 -9.94
N PRO A 53 6.75 28.36 -10.96
CA PRO A 53 6.65 27.85 -12.33
C PRO A 53 6.86 26.34 -12.49
N GLY A 54 7.73 25.73 -11.68
CA GLY A 54 7.97 24.28 -11.66
C GLY A 54 6.98 23.46 -10.85
N GLY A 55 5.96 24.09 -10.25
CA GLY A 55 4.92 23.45 -9.46
C GLY A 55 5.49 22.57 -8.35
N VAL A 56 5.04 21.31 -8.30
CA VAL A 56 5.45 20.29 -7.31
C VAL A 56 6.97 20.10 -7.25
N TRP A 57 7.69 20.29 -8.36
CA TRP A 57 9.16 20.18 -8.37
C TRP A 57 9.83 21.17 -7.40
N GLU A 58 9.23 22.35 -7.25
CA GLU A 58 9.77 23.44 -6.42
C GLU A 58 9.17 23.51 -5.01
N THR A 59 8.02 22.88 -4.79
CA THR A 59 7.27 22.98 -3.53
C THR A 59 7.33 21.71 -2.67
N SER A 60 7.53 20.54 -3.27
CA SER A 60 7.49 19.28 -2.55
C SER A 60 8.81 18.97 -1.83
N ALA A 61 8.71 18.48 -0.60
CA ALA A 61 9.84 17.91 0.14
C ALA A 61 10.37 16.62 -0.49
N GLN A 62 9.56 15.93 -1.30
CA GLN A 62 9.95 14.71 -2.00
C GLN A 62 9.17 14.65 -3.33
N PRO A 63 9.59 15.37 -4.38
CA PRO A 63 8.96 15.28 -5.70
C PRO A 63 8.98 13.82 -6.17
N ARG A 64 7.82 13.29 -6.55
CA ARG A 64 7.64 11.86 -6.83
C ARG A 64 7.13 11.65 -8.25
N VAL A 65 7.98 11.12 -9.11
CA VAL A 65 7.62 10.74 -10.49
C VAL A 65 6.83 9.44 -10.44
N PHE A 66 5.65 9.39 -11.05
CA PHE A 66 4.85 8.16 -11.18
C PHE A 66 4.98 7.61 -12.60
N PHE A 67 5.45 6.37 -12.73
CA PHE A 67 5.92 5.90 -14.04
C PHE A 67 4.80 5.84 -15.07
N ASN A 68 3.59 5.47 -14.64
CA ASN A 68 2.40 5.37 -15.48
C ASN A 68 2.01 6.67 -16.20
N GLU A 69 2.51 7.82 -15.74
CA GLU A 69 2.20 9.12 -16.35
C GLU A 69 3.18 9.51 -17.45
N VAL A 70 4.46 9.09 -17.35
CA VAL A 70 5.56 9.66 -18.15
C VAL A 70 6.42 8.63 -18.92
N VAL A 71 6.19 7.34 -18.70
CA VAL A 71 6.90 6.28 -19.41
C VAL A 71 6.40 6.12 -20.84
N ASP A 72 7.32 5.88 -21.77
CA ASP A 72 7.06 5.46 -23.14
C ASP A 72 8.01 4.32 -23.55
N GLN A 73 7.92 3.90 -24.81
CA GLN A 73 8.75 2.82 -25.34
C GLN A 73 10.26 3.11 -25.26
N ALA A 74 10.69 4.38 -25.27
CA ALA A 74 12.11 4.72 -25.20
C ALA A 74 12.70 4.57 -23.79
N THR A 75 11.85 4.56 -22.77
CA THR A 75 12.22 4.42 -21.35
C THR A 75 11.58 3.17 -20.71
N ASP A 76 11.21 2.18 -21.52
CA ASP A 76 10.49 0.99 -21.03
C ASP A 76 11.39 0.10 -20.15
N ASP A 77 12.71 0.24 -20.26
CA ASP A 77 13.73 -0.31 -19.39
C ASP A 77 13.49 0.02 -17.90
N THR A 78 12.93 1.20 -17.60
CA THR A 78 12.58 1.59 -16.22
C THR A 78 11.48 0.70 -15.64
N VAL A 79 10.51 0.29 -16.46
CA VAL A 79 9.42 -0.63 -16.06
C VAL A 79 9.90 -2.07 -16.11
N GLN A 80 10.72 -2.46 -17.09
CA GLN A 80 11.36 -3.77 -17.13
C GLN A 80 12.17 -4.04 -15.86
N PHE A 81 12.86 -3.02 -15.32
CA PHE A 81 13.55 -3.13 -14.04
C PHE A 81 12.61 -3.45 -12.86
N CYS A 82 11.39 -2.88 -12.85
CA CYS A 82 10.36 -3.24 -11.86
C CYS A 82 9.81 -4.65 -12.04
N LEU A 83 9.95 -5.25 -13.22
CA LEU A 83 9.50 -6.63 -13.49
C LEU A 83 10.65 -7.64 -13.40
N HIS A 84 11.87 -7.18 -13.12
CA HIS A 84 13.07 -8.00 -13.15
C HIS A 84 13.14 -8.98 -11.96
N GLN A 85 13.89 -10.07 -12.13
CA GLN A 85 14.05 -11.10 -11.08
C GLN A 85 14.75 -10.60 -9.81
N ASN A 86 15.47 -9.48 -9.88
CA ASN A 86 16.10 -8.86 -8.70
C ASN A 86 15.10 -8.04 -7.85
N THR A 87 13.91 -7.75 -8.37
CA THR A 87 12.86 -6.99 -7.69
C THR A 87 11.61 -7.87 -7.55
N LEU A 88 10.86 -8.07 -8.63
CA LEU A 88 9.67 -8.92 -8.67
C LEU A 88 9.98 -10.37 -8.24
N GLY A 89 11.06 -10.96 -8.74
CA GLY A 89 11.46 -12.34 -8.38
C GLY A 89 11.83 -12.51 -6.90
N VAL A 90 12.44 -11.49 -6.29
CA VAL A 90 12.71 -11.46 -4.85
C VAL A 90 11.39 -11.31 -4.09
N SER A 91 10.50 -10.42 -4.54
CA SER A 91 9.17 -10.25 -3.93
C SER A 91 8.32 -11.53 -3.97
N GLN A 92 8.39 -12.32 -5.04
CA GLN A 92 7.76 -13.65 -5.13
C GLN A 92 8.27 -14.61 -4.04
N GLN A 93 9.58 -14.68 -3.83
CA GLN A 93 10.17 -15.50 -2.77
C GLN A 93 9.74 -15.04 -1.37
N LEU A 94 9.78 -13.73 -1.11
CA LEU A 94 9.46 -13.18 0.23
C LEU A 94 7.99 -13.33 0.61
N MET A 95 7.09 -13.24 -0.37
CA MET A 95 5.65 -13.36 -0.14
C MET A 95 5.14 -14.80 -0.28
N SER A 96 6.04 -15.76 -0.56
CA SER A 96 5.70 -17.17 -0.82
C SER A 96 4.58 -17.31 -1.86
N ALA A 97 4.66 -16.52 -2.94
CA ALA A 97 3.62 -16.42 -3.95
C ALA A 97 4.21 -16.40 -5.35
N THR A 98 3.64 -17.22 -6.25
CA THR A 98 4.01 -17.22 -7.67
C THR A 98 3.45 -15.98 -8.37
N ASP A 99 2.18 -15.67 -8.13
CA ASP A 99 1.52 -14.52 -8.72
C ASP A 99 1.71 -13.30 -7.83
N VAL A 100 2.55 -12.38 -8.31
CA VAL A 100 2.87 -11.11 -7.64
C VAL A 100 2.75 -10.00 -8.65
N ALA A 101 2.07 -8.92 -8.28
CA ALA A 101 1.91 -7.74 -9.13
C ALA A 101 2.59 -6.53 -8.49
N VAL A 102 3.25 -5.73 -9.33
CA VAL A 102 3.73 -4.40 -8.93
C VAL A 102 2.52 -3.47 -8.74
N THR A 103 2.39 -2.85 -7.58
CA THR A 103 1.29 -1.92 -7.27
C THR A 103 1.68 -0.46 -7.50
N LEU A 104 2.92 -0.12 -7.15
CA LEU A 104 3.45 1.23 -7.17
C LEU A 104 4.80 1.20 -7.87
N MET A 105 4.97 2.13 -8.82
CA MET A 105 6.24 2.39 -9.49
C MET A 105 6.48 3.89 -9.45
N ALA A 106 7.41 4.31 -8.59
CA ALA A 106 7.71 5.72 -8.40
C ALA A 106 9.21 5.99 -8.28
N LEU A 107 9.62 7.22 -8.60
CA LEU A 107 10.97 7.72 -8.33
C LEU A 107 10.87 8.89 -7.36
N MET A 108 11.39 8.70 -6.15
CA MET A 108 11.51 9.75 -5.15
C MET A 108 12.76 10.59 -5.45
N CYS A 109 12.56 11.88 -5.69
CA CYS A 109 13.64 12.83 -5.99
C CYS A 109 14.02 13.66 -4.76
N SER A 110 15.28 14.09 -4.69
CA SER A 110 15.69 15.17 -3.80
C SER A 110 14.95 16.48 -4.16
N PRO A 111 14.46 17.24 -3.18
CA PRO A 111 13.87 18.54 -3.41
C PRO A 111 14.89 19.58 -3.89
N VAL A 112 14.42 20.70 -4.43
CA VAL A 112 15.28 21.83 -4.85
C VAL A 112 15.61 22.81 -3.71
N LYS A 113 14.95 22.67 -2.56
CA LYS A 113 15.22 23.39 -1.30
C LYS A 113 15.26 22.39 -0.15
N ASP A 114 15.87 22.78 0.96
CA ASP A 114 15.90 21.92 2.16
C ASP A 114 14.53 21.94 2.86
N HIS A 115 13.97 20.75 3.10
CA HIS A 115 12.72 20.56 3.84
C HIS A 115 12.92 19.85 5.18
N GLY A 116 14.16 19.44 5.49
CA GLY A 116 14.46 18.70 6.71
C GLY A 116 13.79 17.32 6.79
N PRO A 117 13.64 16.77 8.00
CA PRO A 117 13.10 15.44 8.22
C PRO A 117 11.59 15.28 7.93
N ALA A 118 11.20 14.05 7.58
CA ALA A 118 9.81 13.59 7.66
C ALA A 118 9.37 13.38 9.12
N SER A 119 8.17 12.85 9.32
CA SER A 119 7.76 12.28 10.62
C SER A 119 7.88 10.75 10.62
N TRP A 120 8.25 10.13 11.73
CA TRP A 120 8.21 8.68 11.92
C TRP A 120 6.78 8.14 11.69
N HIS A 121 6.67 7.06 10.91
CA HIS A 121 5.37 6.46 10.59
C HIS A 121 5.47 4.99 10.15
N ARG A 122 4.31 4.35 10.07
CA ARG A 122 4.09 3.06 9.40
C ARG A 122 3.20 3.35 8.18
N ASP A 123 3.40 2.69 7.06
CA ASP A 123 2.62 2.89 5.83
C ASP A 123 1.27 2.14 5.88
N ILE A 124 0.60 2.25 7.01
CA ILE A 124 -0.71 1.70 7.33
C ILE A 124 -1.49 2.71 8.19
N ASP A 125 -2.81 2.51 8.27
CA ASP A 125 -3.70 3.27 9.13
C ASP A 125 -4.72 2.34 9.78
N PRO A 126 -4.58 2.00 11.08
CA PRO A 126 -5.43 1.01 11.71
C PRO A 126 -6.94 1.35 11.70
N VAL A 127 -7.31 2.63 11.67
CA VAL A 127 -8.72 3.06 11.66
C VAL A 127 -9.35 2.84 10.30
N HIS A 128 -8.61 3.15 9.23
CA HIS A 128 -9.07 2.99 7.85
C HIS A 128 -8.91 1.56 7.31
N GLN A 129 -8.05 0.77 7.95
CA GLN A 129 -7.76 -0.62 7.59
C GLN A 129 -8.28 -1.55 8.68
N ALA A 130 -7.39 -2.18 9.45
CA ALA A 130 -7.73 -3.06 10.55
C ALA A 130 -6.87 -2.76 11.78
N PRO A 131 -7.29 -3.18 12.99
CA PRO A 131 -6.47 -3.03 14.20
C PRO A 131 -5.04 -3.55 14.04
N LEU A 132 -4.08 -2.79 14.57
CA LEU A 132 -2.64 -2.97 14.30
C LEU A 132 -2.12 -4.38 14.61
N ASN A 133 -2.48 -4.96 15.76
CA ASN A 133 -2.04 -6.32 16.12
C ASN A 133 -2.59 -7.36 15.15
N GLY A 134 -3.81 -7.17 14.65
CA GLY A 134 -4.41 -8.05 13.66
C GLY A 134 -3.54 -8.14 12.42
N MET A 135 -3.26 -6.99 11.80
CA MET A 135 -2.43 -6.90 10.58
C MET A 135 -1.00 -7.44 10.81
N GLN A 136 -0.40 -7.14 11.96
CA GLN A 136 0.93 -7.62 12.31
C GLN A 136 0.97 -9.14 12.48
N MET A 137 0.01 -9.71 13.22
CA MET A 137 -0.02 -11.14 13.49
C MET A 137 -0.45 -11.95 12.28
N ASP A 138 -1.31 -11.42 11.43
CA ASP A 138 -1.65 -12.05 10.15
C ASP A 138 -0.40 -12.26 9.30
N MET A 139 0.39 -11.20 9.06
CA MET A 139 1.66 -11.31 8.35
C MET A 139 2.64 -12.29 9.02
N ILE A 140 2.76 -12.27 10.35
CA ILE A 140 3.74 -13.09 11.08
C ILE A 140 3.36 -14.58 11.13
N LYS A 141 2.07 -14.90 11.18
CA LYS A 141 1.59 -16.29 11.18
C LYS A 141 1.50 -16.91 9.80
N ASN A 142 1.51 -16.06 8.77
CA ASN A 142 1.42 -16.46 7.38
C ASN A 142 2.68 -16.01 6.63
N ALA A 143 2.53 -15.10 5.67
CA ALA A 143 3.58 -14.47 4.90
C ALA A 143 3.18 -13.00 4.64
N PRO A 144 4.12 -12.09 4.31
CA PRO A 144 3.73 -10.76 3.86
C PRO A 144 2.91 -10.85 2.58
N GLY A 145 1.71 -10.27 2.59
CA GLY A 145 0.91 -10.08 1.37
C GLY A 145 1.38 -8.87 0.54
N TYR A 146 2.24 -8.02 1.12
CA TYR A 146 2.75 -6.81 0.48
C TYR A 146 4.14 -6.44 0.99
N VAL A 147 5.03 -6.03 0.08
CA VAL A 147 6.37 -5.51 0.39
C VAL A 147 6.66 -4.22 -0.39
N GLN A 148 7.45 -3.35 0.22
CA GLN A 148 7.94 -2.11 -0.39
C GLN A 148 9.44 -2.17 -0.63
N TRP A 149 9.91 -1.39 -1.60
CA TRP A 149 11.33 -1.29 -1.94
C TRP A 149 11.78 0.16 -1.96
N ASN A 150 13.02 0.40 -1.53
CA ASN A 150 13.80 1.59 -1.85
C ASN A 150 15.11 1.16 -2.50
N ILE A 151 15.36 1.60 -3.73
CA ILE A 151 16.54 1.24 -4.53
C ILE A 151 17.16 2.55 -5.04
N PRO A 152 18.22 3.07 -4.38
CA PRO A 152 18.75 4.37 -4.74
C PRO A 152 19.73 4.29 -5.92
N LEU A 153 19.64 5.27 -6.83
CA LEU A 153 20.57 5.42 -7.96
C LEU A 153 21.90 6.08 -7.55
N TYR A 154 21.99 6.56 -6.31
CA TYR A 154 23.16 7.20 -5.70
C TYR A 154 23.28 6.73 -4.25
N ASP A 155 24.44 6.86 -3.61
CA ASP A 155 24.58 6.48 -2.19
C ASP A 155 23.57 7.21 -1.29
N ASP A 156 22.86 6.45 -0.45
CA ASP A 156 21.70 6.91 0.32
C ASP A 156 21.76 6.40 1.77
N ASN A 157 21.43 7.28 2.71
CA ASN A 157 21.31 6.97 4.14
C ASN A 157 20.15 7.74 4.80
N VAL A 158 19.18 8.19 4.00
CA VAL A 158 18.04 9.00 4.46
C VAL A 158 16.94 8.13 5.06
N PHE A 159 16.84 6.87 4.63
CA PHE A 159 15.82 5.95 5.12
C PHE A 159 16.26 5.31 6.44
N TRP A 160 15.44 5.47 7.47
CA TRP A 160 15.66 4.91 8.81
C TRP A 160 14.54 3.93 9.16
N VAL A 161 14.88 2.90 9.91
CA VAL A 161 13.95 1.84 10.31
C VAL A 161 14.09 1.52 11.79
N VAL A 162 13.03 0.95 12.37
CA VAL A 162 13.04 0.39 13.72
C VAL A 162 12.88 -1.13 13.60
N PRO A 163 13.99 -1.89 13.62
CA PRO A 163 13.94 -3.33 13.41
C PRO A 163 13.00 -4.03 14.39
N GLY A 164 12.17 -4.95 13.90
CA GLY A 164 11.22 -5.70 14.72
C GLY A 164 9.94 -4.94 15.12
N SER A 165 9.83 -3.64 14.81
CA SER A 165 8.63 -2.86 15.13
C SER A 165 7.37 -3.36 14.40
N HIS A 166 7.51 -4.09 13.29
CA HIS A 166 6.41 -4.72 12.56
C HIS A 166 5.76 -5.90 13.30
N ARG A 167 6.36 -6.40 14.39
CA ARG A 167 5.86 -7.56 15.16
C ARG A 167 5.05 -7.17 16.40
N ARG A 168 4.93 -5.87 16.67
CA ARG A 168 4.30 -5.36 17.88
C ARG A 168 3.74 -3.94 17.68
N PRO A 169 2.79 -3.51 18.51
CA PRO A 169 2.44 -2.10 18.62
C PRO A 169 3.65 -1.26 19.02
N ASN A 170 3.50 0.05 18.92
CA ASN A 170 4.50 0.97 19.44
C ASN A 170 4.64 0.76 20.95
N THR A 171 5.87 0.86 21.48
CA THR A 171 6.06 0.93 22.94
C THR A 171 5.55 2.27 23.47
N ALA A 172 5.41 2.41 24.79
CA ALA A 172 5.00 3.69 25.38
C ALA A 172 6.00 4.81 25.04
N GLU A 173 7.30 4.50 25.05
CA GLU A 173 8.37 5.42 24.70
C GLU A 173 8.32 5.83 23.23
N GLU A 174 8.15 4.86 22.32
CA GLU A 174 8.00 5.15 20.89
C GLU A 174 6.76 5.99 20.61
N HIS A 175 5.63 5.63 21.21
CA HIS A 175 4.39 6.37 21.00
C HIS A 175 4.54 7.83 21.48
N GLN A 176 5.08 8.03 22.68
CA GLN A 176 5.34 9.37 23.21
C GLN A 176 6.33 10.15 22.33
N HIS A 177 7.38 9.49 21.83
CA HIS A 177 8.34 10.11 20.91
C HIS A 177 7.68 10.52 19.59
N LEU A 178 6.84 9.66 19.00
CA LEU A 178 6.09 9.99 17.78
C LEU A 178 5.10 11.14 17.99
N LEU A 179 4.55 11.31 19.19
CA LEU A 179 3.66 12.43 19.51
C LEU A 179 4.41 13.76 19.66
N THR A 180 5.58 13.75 20.30
CA THR A 180 6.24 14.98 20.76
C THR A 180 7.49 15.36 19.98
N HIS A 181 8.16 14.39 19.35
CA HIS A 181 9.45 14.53 18.69
C HIS A 181 9.50 13.72 17.38
N SER A 182 8.38 13.69 16.63
CA SER A 182 8.16 12.84 15.46
C SER A 182 9.21 12.99 14.34
N GLN A 183 9.95 14.09 14.34
CA GLN A 183 10.97 14.44 13.35
C GLN A 183 12.40 14.34 13.89
N GLN A 184 12.61 13.64 15.01
CA GLN A 184 13.92 13.43 15.62
C GLN A 184 14.29 11.94 15.65
N PRO A 185 15.59 11.59 15.59
CA PRO A 185 16.01 10.21 15.78
C PRO A 185 15.67 9.75 17.21
N PHE A 186 15.47 8.45 17.39
CA PHE A 186 15.32 7.85 18.71
C PHE A 186 16.11 6.55 18.79
N SER A 187 16.38 6.08 20.02
CA SER A 187 17.37 5.02 20.28
C SER A 187 17.12 3.69 19.56
N GLY A 188 15.88 3.39 19.16
CA GLY A 188 15.54 2.17 18.43
C GLY A 188 15.66 2.28 16.91
N GLY A 189 15.80 3.50 16.38
CA GLY A 189 15.91 3.77 14.96
C GLY A 189 17.35 3.67 14.48
N ILE A 190 17.56 3.02 13.34
CA ILE A 190 18.87 2.93 12.67
C ILE A 190 18.78 3.40 11.22
N PRO A 191 19.83 4.04 10.68
CA PRO A 191 19.90 4.35 9.25
C PRO A 191 20.06 3.05 8.45
N VAL A 192 19.41 3.00 7.29
CA VAL A 192 19.64 2.01 6.25
C VAL A 192 20.62 2.61 5.25
N GLU A 193 21.89 2.24 5.36
CA GLU A 193 22.96 2.71 4.48
C GLU A 193 22.99 1.85 3.20
N LEU A 194 22.80 2.50 2.04
CA LEU A 194 22.73 1.86 0.74
C LEU A 194 23.75 2.48 -0.21
N LYS A 195 24.50 1.64 -0.93
CA LYS A 195 25.27 2.09 -2.09
C LYS A 195 24.36 2.24 -3.29
N ALA A 196 24.80 3.04 -4.25
CA ALA A 196 24.11 3.16 -5.52
C ALA A 196 23.89 1.77 -6.16
N GLY A 197 22.63 1.44 -6.45
CA GLY A 197 22.23 0.14 -6.99
C GLY A 197 21.94 -0.95 -5.97
N ASP A 198 22.21 -0.75 -4.68
CA ASP A 198 21.66 -1.60 -3.63
C ASP A 198 20.14 -1.41 -3.52
N GLY A 199 19.47 -2.28 -2.78
CA GLY A 199 18.05 -2.09 -2.45
C GLY A 199 17.76 -2.51 -1.01
N VAL A 200 16.79 -1.85 -0.40
CA VAL A 200 16.13 -2.37 0.81
C VAL A 200 14.70 -2.76 0.47
N VAL A 201 14.35 -4.00 0.78
CA VAL A 201 12.96 -4.49 0.75
C VAL A 201 12.45 -4.59 2.17
N TYR A 202 11.24 -4.10 2.43
CA TYR A 202 10.72 -3.99 3.79
C TYR A 202 9.20 -4.13 3.85
N THR A 203 8.69 -4.46 5.04
CA THR A 203 7.25 -4.44 5.30
C THR A 203 6.79 -3.01 5.60
N HIS A 204 5.76 -2.59 4.88
CA HIS A 204 5.04 -1.32 5.10
C HIS A 204 4.49 -1.14 6.52
N ILE A 205 4.34 -2.24 7.28
CA ILE A 205 3.88 -2.20 8.68
C ILE A 205 5.00 -1.71 9.62
N MET A 206 6.27 -1.80 9.22
CA MET A 206 7.42 -1.40 10.05
C MET A 206 7.46 0.13 10.26
N LEU A 207 7.84 0.54 11.46
CA LEU A 207 8.08 1.95 11.78
C LEU A 207 9.36 2.43 11.08
N HIS A 208 9.25 3.51 10.32
CA HIS A 208 10.34 4.05 9.51
C HIS A 208 10.24 5.57 9.36
N TRP A 209 11.31 6.18 8.84
CA TRP A 209 11.47 7.63 8.78
C TRP A 209 12.41 8.07 7.67
N GLY A 210 12.07 9.16 6.98
CA GLY A 210 12.98 9.88 6.09
C GLY A 210 13.70 10.97 6.88
N SER A 211 14.97 10.75 7.23
CA SER A 211 15.67 11.56 8.23
C SER A 211 16.04 12.97 7.77
N ASN A 212 16.17 13.18 6.46
CA ASN A 212 16.51 14.48 5.91
C ASN A 212 16.23 14.57 4.40
N TYR A 213 15.26 15.39 4.00
CA TYR A 213 15.02 15.77 2.62
C TYR A 213 15.73 17.09 2.29
N SER A 214 17.02 16.97 2.00
CA SER A 214 17.90 18.09 1.59
C SER A 214 18.07 18.14 0.07
N THR A 215 18.80 19.16 -0.41
CA THR A 215 19.13 19.34 -1.83
C THR A 215 20.23 18.42 -2.35
N LYS A 216 20.82 17.56 -1.50
CA LYS A 216 21.78 16.54 -1.95
C LYS A 216 21.11 15.65 -2.99
N LEU A 217 21.72 15.51 -4.16
CA LEU A 217 21.17 14.71 -5.26
C LEU A 217 20.82 13.30 -4.76
N ARG A 218 19.53 13.00 -4.84
CA ARG A 218 18.94 11.73 -4.44
C ARG A 218 17.89 11.34 -5.47
N ARG A 219 17.95 10.08 -5.89
CA ARG A 219 16.97 9.43 -6.73
C ARG A 219 16.78 8.02 -6.20
N THR A 220 15.59 7.70 -5.74
CA THR A 220 15.30 6.40 -5.16
C THR A 220 14.08 5.82 -5.85
N ILE A 221 14.28 4.70 -6.54
CA ILE A 221 13.19 3.91 -7.10
C ILE A 221 12.43 3.33 -5.92
N HIS A 222 11.14 3.62 -5.85
CA HIS A 222 10.25 3.18 -4.80
C HIS A 222 9.16 2.30 -5.40
N LEU A 223 9.14 1.03 -4.98
CA LEU A 223 8.25 0.03 -5.54
C LEU A 223 7.36 -0.57 -4.46
N GLY A 224 6.18 -1.00 -4.88
CA GLY A 224 5.27 -1.82 -4.08
C GLY A 224 4.92 -3.09 -4.83
N TYR A 225 4.88 -4.24 -4.14
CA TYR A 225 4.42 -5.50 -4.72
C TYR A 225 3.41 -6.17 -3.82
N ARG A 226 2.30 -6.63 -4.40
CA ARG A 226 1.28 -7.42 -3.71
C ARG A 226 1.24 -8.85 -4.24
N ALA A 227 0.89 -9.79 -3.37
CA ALA A 227 0.66 -11.16 -3.75
C ALA A 227 -0.80 -11.43 -4.16
N PHE A 228 -0.97 -12.48 -4.97
CA PHE A 228 -2.23 -13.15 -5.27
C PHE A 228 -2.09 -14.63 -4.91
N GLY A 229 -3.16 -15.22 -4.37
CA GLY A 229 -3.15 -16.64 -3.95
C GLY A 229 -2.17 -16.96 -2.81
N SER A 230 -1.54 -15.95 -2.20
CA SER A 230 -0.76 -16.11 -0.97
C SER A 230 -1.66 -16.50 0.19
N PRO A 231 -1.11 -17.02 1.31
CA PRO A 231 -1.89 -17.31 2.52
C PRO A 231 -2.62 -16.10 3.12
N VAL A 232 -2.31 -14.86 2.71
CA VAL A 232 -2.91 -13.62 3.21
C VAL A 232 -3.65 -12.88 2.08
N TYR A 233 -4.80 -12.28 2.40
CA TYR A 233 -5.42 -11.25 1.58
C TYR A 233 -4.77 -9.90 1.88
N PRO A 234 -4.04 -9.29 0.92
CA PRO A 234 -3.14 -8.18 1.22
C PRO A 234 -3.88 -6.90 1.60
N ILE A 235 -3.32 -6.17 2.58
CA ILE A 235 -3.76 -4.83 2.99
C ILE A 235 -3.78 -3.86 1.79
N VAL A 236 -2.73 -3.92 0.97
CA VAL A 236 -2.63 -3.15 -0.28
C VAL A 236 -3.13 -4.04 -1.41
N ASN A 237 -4.41 -3.88 -1.75
CA ASN A 237 -5.10 -4.67 -2.77
C ASN A 237 -5.36 -3.89 -4.06
N HIS A 238 -4.76 -2.72 -4.24
CA HIS A 238 -4.98 -1.81 -5.37
C HIS A 238 -3.70 -1.50 -6.15
N TYR A 239 -3.86 -0.80 -7.27
CA TYR A 239 -2.77 -0.33 -8.13
C TYR A 239 -2.74 1.19 -8.20
N TYR A 240 -1.54 1.76 -8.39
CA TYR A 240 -1.32 3.20 -8.65
C TYR A 240 -1.13 3.48 -10.14
N TRP A 241 -1.58 2.57 -11.00
CA TRP A 241 -1.46 2.64 -12.44
C TRP A 241 -2.74 2.12 -13.10
N GLN A 242 -2.95 2.53 -14.35
CA GLN A 242 -4.12 2.22 -15.17
C GLN A 242 -3.73 1.27 -16.32
N PRO A 243 -4.50 0.22 -16.66
CA PRO A 243 -4.09 -0.75 -17.68
C PRO A 243 -3.64 -0.13 -19.02
N ASP A 244 -4.19 1.02 -19.38
CA ASP A 244 -3.87 1.73 -20.62
C ASP A 244 -2.44 2.28 -20.70
N PHE A 245 -1.75 2.52 -19.57
CA PHE A 245 -0.38 3.02 -19.62
C PHE A 245 0.55 1.98 -20.27
N ALA A 246 0.35 0.70 -19.93
CA ALA A 246 1.21 -0.39 -20.40
C ALA A 246 1.07 -0.61 -21.91
N LYS A 247 -0.09 -0.28 -22.51
CA LYS A 247 -0.34 -0.40 -23.97
C LYS A 247 0.64 0.39 -24.84
N LYS A 248 1.35 1.37 -24.25
CA LYS A 248 2.36 2.20 -24.92
C LYS A 248 3.76 1.59 -24.89
N LEU A 249 3.94 0.44 -24.23
CA LEU A 249 5.23 -0.18 -23.95
C LEU A 249 5.45 -1.44 -24.79
N SER A 250 6.63 -2.06 -24.66
CA SER A 250 6.96 -3.30 -25.36
C SER A 250 6.01 -4.45 -25.00
N SER A 251 5.83 -5.39 -25.93
CA SER A 251 4.81 -6.46 -25.81
C SER A 251 4.96 -7.31 -24.55
N GLY A 252 6.19 -7.62 -24.13
CA GLY A 252 6.42 -8.39 -22.90
C GLY A 252 5.93 -7.67 -21.63
N ILE A 253 5.98 -6.34 -21.60
CA ILE A 253 5.43 -5.54 -20.49
C ILE A 253 3.91 -5.53 -20.56
N VAL A 254 3.33 -5.34 -21.75
CA VAL A 254 1.88 -5.38 -21.97
C VAL A 254 1.27 -6.68 -21.45
N ASP A 255 1.88 -7.82 -21.80
CA ASP A 255 1.40 -9.14 -21.38
C ASP A 255 1.41 -9.28 -19.85
N GLN A 256 2.48 -8.81 -19.20
CA GLN A 256 2.62 -8.90 -17.74
C GLN A 256 1.59 -8.03 -16.99
N PHE A 257 1.36 -6.79 -17.43
CA PHE A 257 0.35 -5.92 -16.81
C PHE A 257 -1.08 -6.39 -17.12
N THR A 258 -1.30 -7.00 -18.29
CA THR A 258 -2.58 -7.66 -18.61
C THR A 258 -2.84 -8.82 -17.65
N HIS A 259 -1.84 -9.66 -17.38
CA HIS A 259 -1.94 -10.74 -16.39
C HIS A 259 -2.25 -10.19 -14.99
N PHE A 260 -1.59 -9.13 -14.55
CA PHE A 260 -1.87 -8.49 -13.25
C PHE A 260 -3.32 -7.97 -13.14
N PHE A 261 -3.86 -7.43 -14.23
CA PHE A 261 -5.26 -6.99 -14.25
C PHE A 261 -6.24 -8.16 -14.24
N GLN A 262 -5.92 -9.26 -14.94
CA GLN A 262 -6.73 -10.50 -14.90
C GLN A 262 -6.77 -11.10 -13.49
N LEU A 263 -5.63 -11.16 -12.79
CA LEU A 263 -5.56 -11.59 -11.39
C LEU A 263 -6.44 -10.72 -10.48
N HIS A 264 -6.39 -9.39 -10.67
CA HIS A 264 -7.26 -8.48 -9.93
C HIS A 264 -8.74 -8.73 -10.24
N SER A 265 -9.10 -8.86 -11.52
CA SER A 265 -10.49 -9.13 -11.92
C SER A 265 -11.03 -10.42 -11.30
N ALA A 266 -10.25 -11.50 -11.34
CA ALA A 266 -10.64 -12.77 -10.74
C ALA A 266 -10.83 -12.66 -9.22
N GLN A 267 -9.98 -11.89 -8.54
CA GLN A 267 -10.16 -11.60 -7.12
C GLN A 267 -11.42 -10.76 -6.86
N CYS A 268 -11.73 -9.77 -7.72
CA CYS A 268 -12.98 -9.01 -7.63
C CYS A 268 -14.20 -9.92 -7.78
N ASP A 269 -14.17 -10.88 -8.71
CA ASP A 269 -15.26 -11.85 -8.89
C ASP A 269 -15.48 -12.69 -7.62
N LEU A 270 -14.40 -13.10 -6.95
CA LEU A 270 -14.46 -13.80 -5.66
C LEU A 270 -14.99 -12.91 -4.53
N VAL A 271 -14.54 -11.66 -4.43
CA VAL A 271 -15.07 -10.72 -3.43
C VAL A 271 -16.56 -10.43 -3.67
N GLU A 272 -16.97 -10.33 -4.95
CA GLU A 272 -18.37 -10.18 -5.31
C GLU A 272 -19.19 -11.39 -4.85
N SER A 273 -18.73 -12.62 -5.08
CA SER A 273 -19.45 -13.81 -4.62
C SER A 273 -19.56 -13.86 -3.10
N ILE A 274 -18.51 -13.46 -2.36
CA ILE A 274 -18.53 -13.33 -0.90
C ILE A 274 -19.61 -12.33 -0.47
N PHE A 275 -19.65 -11.15 -1.09
CA PHE A 275 -20.64 -10.11 -0.77
C PHE A 275 -22.07 -10.59 -1.05
N ARG A 276 -22.29 -11.29 -2.15
CA ARG A 276 -23.60 -11.88 -2.48
C ARG A 276 -24.01 -12.96 -1.47
N ALA A 277 -23.08 -13.81 -1.04
CA ALA A 277 -23.34 -14.80 0.01
C ALA A 277 -23.72 -14.14 1.35
N VAL A 278 -23.01 -13.07 1.75
CA VAL A 278 -23.35 -12.29 2.94
C VAL A 278 -24.75 -11.67 2.84
N ALA A 279 -25.10 -11.09 1.69
CA ALA A 279 -26.41 -10.51 1.46
C ALA A 279 -27.54 -11.56 1.55
N ALA A 280 -27.30 -12.74 0.96
CA ALA A 280 -28.23 -13.88 0.96
C ALA A 280 -28.23 -14.70 2.27
N LYS A 281 -27.35 -14.38 3.22
CA LYS A 281 -27.11 -15.13 4.46
C LYS A 281 -26.66 -16.60 4.24
N GLU A 282 -25.91 -16.85 3.18
CA GLU A 282 -25.43 -18.19 2.84
C GLU A 282 -24.06 -18.44 3.49
N SER A 283 -24.04 -19.19 4.60
CA SER A 283 -22.82 -19.43 5.39
C SER A 283 -21.74 -20.21 4.63
N ASP A 284 -22.11 -21.24 3.88
CA ASP A 284 -21.15 -22.15 3.27
C ASP A 284 -20.38 -21.47 2.11
N PRO A 285 -21.04 -20.80 1.14
CA PRO A 285 -20.35 -20.04 0.10
C PRO A 285 -19.54 -18.87 0.67
N PHE A 286 -20.01 -18.23 1.75
CA PHE A 286 -19.24 -17.20 2.44
C PHE A 286 -17.93 -17.75 3.01
N LEU A 287 -17.99 -18.85 3.76
CA LEU A 287 -16.80 -19.46 4.36
C LEU A 287 -15.83 -19.97 3.29
N GLU A 288 -16.32 -20.63 2.24
CA GLU A 288 -15.51 -21.06 1.11
C GLU A 288 -14.81 -19.88 0.43
N GLY A 289 -15.53 -18.77 0.23
CA GLY A 289 -14.98 -17.55 -0.32
C GLY A 289 -13.89 -16.93 0.57
N ILE A 290 -14.11 -16.84 1.88
CA ILE A 290 -13.09 -16.36 2.84
C ILE A 290 -11.86 -17.27 2.83
N TYR A 291 -12.03 -18.59 2.79
CA TYR A 291 -10.90 -19.53 2.80
C TYR A 291 -10.14 -19.50 1.48
N THR A 292 -10.79 -19.17 0.38
CA THR A 292 -10.13 -18.98 -0.93
C THR A 292 -9.39 -17.64 -0.98
N LEU A 293 -10.01 -16.57 -0.48
CA LEU A 293 -9.43 -15.23 -0.49
C LEU A 293 -8.26 -15.09 0.50
N HIS A 294 -8.37 -15.77 1.64
CA HIS A 294 -7.39 -15.80 2.72
C HIS A 294 -7.13 -17.26 3.20
N PRO A 295 -6.30 -18.02 2.48
CA PRO A 295 -6.04 -19.43 2.78
C PRO A 295 -5.48 -19.69 4.19
N GLY A 296 -4.62 -18.79 4.68
CA GLY A 296 -4.07 -18.84 6.02
C GLY A 296 -5.17 -18.86 7.09
N GLU A 297 -5.10 -19.79 8.03
CA GLU A 297 -6.11 -19.94 9.07
C GLU A 297 -6.08 -18.78 10.07
N LYS A 298 -4.87 -18.34 10.45
CA LYS A 298 -4.69 -17.17 11.32
C LYS A 298 -4.88 -15.92 10.49
N GLY A 299 -5.55 -14.90 11.03
CA GLY A 299 -5.73 -13.62 10.36
C GLY A 299 -7.01 -13.50 9.51
N ARG A 300 -7.86 -14.52 9.38
CA ARG A 300 -9.11 -14.43 8.61
C ARG A 300 -10.06 -13.31 9.08
N MET A 301 -10.02 -12.96 10.37
CA MET A 301 -10.75 -11.79 10.86
C MET A 301 -10.22 -10.47 10.30
N VAL A 302 -8.92 -10.35 10.02
CA VAL A 302 -8.35 -9.18 9.34
C VAL A 302 -8.89 -9.08 7.91
N CYS A 303 -8.96 -10.20 7.18
CA CYS A 303 -9.63 -10.27 5.89
C CYS A 303 -11.09 -9.79 5.98
N LEU A 304 -11.83 -10.24 6.99
CA LEU A 304 -13.22 -9.81 7.19
C LEU A 304 -13.34 -8.31 7.46
N VAL A 305 -12.40 -7.71 8.19
CA VAL A 305 -12.35 -6.25 8.37
C VAL A 305 -12.06 -5.54 7.06
N PHE A 306 -11.13 -6.00 6.23
CA PHE A 306 -10.91 -5.37 4.91
C PHE A 306 -12.15 -5.44 4.03
N LEU A 307 -12.88 -6.56 4.07
CA LEU A 307 -14.15 -6.71 3.37
C LEU A 307 -15.23 -5.76 3.91
N SER A 308 -15.30 -5.53 5.23
CA SER A 308 -16.25 -4.58 5.80
C SER A 308 -15.94 -3.14 5.41
N LYS A 309 -14.66 -2.75 5.36
CA LYS A 309 -14.22 -1.45 4.85
C LYS A 309 -14.52 -1.29 3.37
N LEU A 310 -14.35 -2.34 2.56
CA LEU A 310 -14.73 -2.30 1.15
C LEU A 310 -16.25 -2.19 0.97
N ALA A 311 -17.04 -2.91 1.76
CA ALA A 311 -18.50 -2.81 1.76
C ALA A 311 -18.96 -1.38 2.09
N ASP A 312 -18.33 -0.72 3.05
CA ASP A 312 -18.57 0.69 3.35
C ASP A 312 -18.32 1.60 2.14
N LYS A 313 -17.15 1.44 1.49
CA LYS A 313 -16.79 2.22 0.30
C LYS A 313 -17.78 2.01 -0.84
N VAL A 314 -18.17 0.76 -1.11
CA VAL A 314 -19.17 0.43 -2.13
C VAL A 314 -20.51 1.09 -1.80
N ARG A 315 -20.97 1.01 -0.56
CA ARG A 315 -22.20 1.70 -0.12
C ARG A 315 -22.10 3.20 -0.34
N THR A 316 -21.01 3.84 0.10
CA THR A 316 -20.79 5.29 -0.03
C THR A 316 -20.80 5.72 -1.50
N LEU A 317 -20.14 4.98 -2.39
CA LEU A 317 -20.16 5.27 -3.84
C LEU A 317 -21.54 5.07 -4.50
N LYS A 318 -22.45 4.35 -3.85
CA LYS A 318 -23.84 4.15 -4.32
C LYS A 318 -24.83 5.17 -3.79
N GLN A 319 -24.42 6.03 -2.86
CA GLN A 319 -25.24 7.13 -2.38
C GLN A 319 -25.51 8.16 -3.49
N SER A 320 -26.75 8.65 -3.60
CA SER A 320 -27.18 9.52 -4.70
C SER A 320 -26.45 10.86 -4.69
N GLU A 321 -26.17 11.38 -3.51
CA GLU A 321 -25.40 12.60 -3.25
C GLU A 321 -23.95 12.43 -3.69
N VAL A 322 -23.30 11.31 -3.34
CA VAL A 322 -21.92 11.02 -3.73
C VAL A 322 -21.81 10.83 -5.24
N GLN A 323 -22.78 10.18 -5.89
CA GLN A 323 -22.78 10.03 -7.35
C GLN A 323 -22.88 11.35 -8.13
N LYS A 324 -23.36 12.42 -7.49
CA LYS A 324 -23.47 13.76 -8.10
C LYS A 324 -22.23 14.62 -7.87
N MET A 325 -21.30 14.18 -7.02
CA MET A 325 -20.06 14.89 -6.69
C MET A 325 -19.03 14.79 -7.82
N SER A 326 -18.04 15.68 -7.82
CA SER A 326 -16.89 15.59 -8.70
C SER A 326 -16.07 14.32 -8.43
N VAL A 327 -15.14 13.96 -9.33
CA VAL A 327 -14.25 12.82 -9.10
C VAL A 327 -13.42 13.04 -7.84
N GLU A 328 -12.89 14.24 -7.62
CA GLU A 328 -12.06 14.59 -6.45
C GLU A 328 -12.81 14.49 -5.13
N GLU A 329 -14.07 14.94 -5.13
CA GLU A 329 -14.97 14.81 -3.98
C GLU A 329 -15.30 13.35 -3.69
N ARG A 330 -15.55 12.52 -4.72
CA ARG A 330 -15.80 11.08 -4.56
C ARG A 330 -14.57 10.32 -4.08
N VAL A 331 -13.39 10.66 -4.57
CA VAL A 331 -12.10 10.14 -4.09
C VAL A 331 -11.95 10.42 -2.59
N SER A 332 -12.24 11.66 -2.19
CA SER A 332 -12.20 12.08 -0.79
C SER A 332 -13.26 11.38 0.07
N ALA A 333 -14.46 11.14 -0.47
CA ALA A 333 -15.56 10.50 0.25
C ALA A 333 -15.26 9.06 0.71
N ILE A 334 -14.35 8.36 0.04
CA ILE A 334 -13.89 7.02 0.44
C ILE A 334 -12.45 6.98 0.96
N SER A 335 -11.85 8.16 1.18
CA SER A 335 -10.47 8.32 1.67
C SER A 335 -9.42 7.57 0.84
N GLU A 336 -9.55 7.60 -0.50
CA GLU A 336 -8.64 6.91 -1.42
C GLU A 336 -7.74 7.86 -2.22
N HIS A 337 -6.81 7.29 -2.99
CA HIS A 337 -5.91 8.05 -3.85
C HIS A 337 -6.47 8.18 -5.27
N ARG A 338 -6.26 9.33 -5.93
CA ARG A 338 -6.78 9.54 -7.31
C ARG A 338 -6.36 8.45 -8.30
N LEU A 339 -5.15 7.90 -8.14
CA LEU A 339 -4.59 6.89 -9.04
C LEU A 339 -5.21 5.49 -8.88
N ASN A 340 -5.77 5.17 -7.72
CA ASN A 340 -6.36 3.86 -7.45
C ASN A 340 -7.90 3.87 -7.43
N PHE A 341 -8.51 5.06 -7.37
CA PHE A 341 -9.95 5.26 -7.22
C PHE A 341 -10.81 4.47 -8.22
N TYR A 342 -10.37 4.41 -9.48
CA TYR A 342 -11.10 3.70 -10.54
C TYR A 342 -11.40 2.23 -10.19
N LEU A 343 -10.51 1.56 -9.46
CA LEU A 343 -10.71 0.16 -9.05
C LEU A 343 -11.90 0.02 -8.11
N PHE A 344 -12.10 1.00 -7.21
CA PHE A 344 -13.23 1.03 -6.30
C PHE A 344 -14.53 1.43 -7.02
N GLU A 345 -14.45 2.37 -7.98
CA GLU A 345 -15.59 2.75 -8.81
C GLU A 345 -16.07 1.57 -9.67
N ASP A 346 -15.16 0.90 -10.38
CA ASP A 346 -15.43 -0.27 -11.21
C ASP A 346 -15.97 -1.43 -10.37
N PHE A 347 -15.40 -1.69 -9.19
CA PHE A 347 -15.92 -2.73 -8.31
C PHE A 347 -17.32 -2.39 -7.79
N ALA A 348 -17.57 -1.14 -7.40
CA ALA A 348 -18.88 -0.72 -6.93
C ALA A 348 -19.95 -0.89 -8.02
N GLN A 349 -19.63 -0.71 -9.31
CA GLN A 349 -20.57 -0.90 -10.42
C GLN A 349 -21.23 -2.30 -10.46
N ARG A 350 -20.63 -3.32 -9.85
CA ARG A 350 -21.16 -4.69 -9.74
C ARG A 350 -22.43 -4.82 -8.88
N PHE A 351 -22.77 -3.78 -8.11
CA PHE A 351 -23.90 -3.79 -7.19
C PHE A 351 -24.88 -2.65 -7.47
N THR A 352 -26.16 -2.90 -7.24
CA THR A 352 -27.18 -1.87 -7.08
C THR A 352 -27.02 -1.15 -5.72
N ALA A 353 -27.68 0.00 -5.55
CA ALA A 353 -27.68 0.71 -4.26
C ALA A 353 -28.34 -0.12 -3.14
N ASP A 354 -29.40 -0.86 -3.46
CA ASP A 354 -30.10 -1.72 -2.51
C ASP A 354 -29.22 -2.91 -2.07
N GLU A 355 -28.53 -3.56 -3.01
CA GLU A 355 -27.56 -4.61 -2.69
C GLU A 355 -26.43 -4.08 -1.81
N ALA A 356 -25.85 -2.91 -2.16
CA ALA A 356 -24.77 -2.31 -1.37
C ALA A 356 -25.21 -1.97 0.06
N ASN A 357 -26.43 -1.43 0.24
CA ASN A 357 -26.99 -1.16 1.56
C ASN A 357 -27.25 -2.44 2.36
N LEU A 358 -27.78 -3.48 1.72
CA LEU A 358 -28.01 -4.78 2.36
C LEU A 358 -26.70 -5.43 2.81
N ILE A 359 -25.68 -5.45 1.95
CA ILE A 359 -24.35 -5.97 2.28
C ILE A 359 -23.78 -5.21 3.48
N TRP A 360 -23.81 -3.87 3.42
CA TRP A 360 -23.37 -3.04 4.54
C TRP A 360 -24.12 -3.35 5.84
N GLN A 361 -25.45 -3.51 5.79
CA GLN A 361 -26.24 -3.83 6.97
C GLN A 361 -25.77 -5.13 7.63
N ARG A 362 -25.33 -6.13 6.85
CA ARG A 362 -24.78 -7.38 7.39
C ARG A 362 -23.40 -7.16 8.03
N PHE A 363 -22.62 -6.23 7.51
CA PHE A 363 -21.31 -5.85 8.06
C PHE A 363 -21.38 -4.86 9.24
N SER A 364 -22.52 -4.22 9.48
CA SER A 364 -22.61 -3.11 10.44
C SER A 364 -22.27 -3.51 11.87
N ILE A 365 -22.59 -4.74 12.29
CA ILE A 365 -22.24 -5.24 13.64
C ILE A 365 -20.73 -5.29 13.83
N LEU A 366 -19.98 -5.81 12.85
CA LEU A 366 -18.52 -5.80 12.90
C LEU A 366 -17.97 -4.37 12.90
N TYR A 367 -18.56 -3.50 12.06
CA TYR A 367 -18.18 -2.09 12.01
C TYR A 367 -18.36 -1.39 13.37
N ASP A 368 -19.53 -1.56 14.00
CA ASP A 368 -19.84 -0.97 15.30
C ASP A 368 -18.92 -1.48 16.41
N LEU A 369 -18.53 -2.76 16.37
CA LEU A 369 -17.57 -3.31 17.31
C LEU A 369 -16.18 -2.68 17.15
N ILE A 370 -15.71 -2.49 15.91
CA ILE A 370 -14.43 -1.81 15.64
C ILE A 370 -14.52 -0.33 16.03
N GLN A 371 -15.65 0.32 15.78
CA GLN A 371 -15.87 1.72 16.17
C GLN A 371 -15.81 1.88 17.69
N LYS A 372 -16.44 0.97 18.46
CA LYS A 372 -16.32 0.97 19.94
C LYS A 372 -14.88 0.82 20.42
N GLU A 373 -14.10 -0.05 19.79
CA GLU A 373 -12.67 -0.18 20.10
C GLU A 373 -11.88 1.07 19.72
N THR A 374 -12.25 1.71 18.61
CA THR A 374 -11.67 2.98 18.16
C THR A 374 -11.94 4.09 19.18
N ASP A 375 -13.19 4.28 19.58
CA ASP A 375 -13.60 5.30 20.56
C ASP A 375 -12.94 5.08 21.93
N ARG A 376 -12.67 3.82 22.29
CA ARG A 376 -11.98 3.45 23.53
C ARG A 376 -10.49 3.73 23.49
N ALA A 377 -9.83 3.47 22.35
CA ALA A 377 -8.38 3.42 22.26
C ALA A 377 -7.75 4.67 21.64
N VAL A 378 -8.46 5.37 20.74
CA VAL A 378 -7.93 6.49 19.97
C VAL A 378 -8.44 7.80 20.55
N SER A 379 -7.54 8.59 21.15
CA SER A 379 -7.94 9.83 21.82
C SER A 379 -8.20 10.99 20.85
N ASP A 380 -7.51 10.99 19.70
CA ASP A 380 -7.67 11.97 18.62
C ASP A 380 -7.56 11.29 17.25
N LEU A 381 -8.69 11.22 16.54
CA LEU A 381 -8.76 10.61 15.21
C LEU A 381 -7.97 11.38 14.16
N SER A 382 -7.70 12.67 14.35
CA SER A 382 -6.92 13.47 13.39
C SER A 382 -5.42 13.14 13.47
N SER A 383 -4.93 12.74 14.65
CA SER A 383 -3.55 12.34 14.87
C SER A 383 -3.29 10.92 14.35
N ARG A 384 -2.45 10.81 13.31
CA ARG A 384 -1.99 9.50 12.79
C ARG A 384 -1.31 8.64 13.87
N VAL A 385 -0.64 9.30 14.82
CA VAL A 385 0.08 8.60 15.90
C VAL A 385 -0.89 8.00 16.91
N GLU A 386 -1.95 8.73 17.25
CA GLU A 386 -3.04 8.24 18.13
C GLU A 386 -3.79 7.08 17.47
N ARG A 387 -4.00 7.11 16.15
CA ARG A 387 -4.63 5.99 15.42
C ARG A 387 -3.86 4.67 15.54
N TYR A 388 -2.55 4.69 15.83
CA TYR A 388 -1.80 3.46 16.13
C TYR A 388 -2.19 2.78 17.45
N GLN A 389 -2.95 3.44 18.31
CA GLN A 389 -3.47 2.85 19.56
C GLN A 389 -4.64 1.88 19.31
N LEU A 390 -5.30 1.95 18.15
CA LEU A 390 -6.24 0.91 17.73
C LEU A 390 -5.47 -0.38 17.38
N THR A 391 -5.26 -1.19 18.40
CA THR A 391 -4.38 -2.36 18.32
C THR A 391 -5.14 -3.66 18.23
N ASN A 392 -6.18 -3.85 19.03
CA ASN A 392 -6.83 -5.14 19.21
C ASN A 392 -8.07 -5.29 18.35
N MET A 393 -8.26 -6.50 17.81
CA MET A 393 -9.54 -6.91 17.22
C MET A 393 -10.63 -6.93 18.30
N PRO A 394 -11.92 -6.79 17.93
CA PRO A 394 -13.02 -6.99 18.85
C PRO A 394 -12.89 -8.32 19.61
N ALA A 395 -13.07 -8.28 20.92
CA ALA A 395 -12.97 -9.47 21.76
C ALA A 395 -14.16 -10.41 21.53
N ASN A 396 -13.90 -11.71 21.48
CA ASN A 396 -14.92 -12.77 21.33
C ASN A 396 -15.83 -12.58 20.10
N PHE A 397 -15.24 -12.16 18.98
CA PHE A 397 -15.96 -12.04 17.71
C PHE A 397 -15.09 -12.60 16.58
N ASP A 398 -15.52 -13.72 16.02
CA ASP A 398 -14.88 -14.40 14.89
C ASP A 398 -15.90 -14.67 13.76
N LEU A 399 -15.50 -15.40 12.71
CA LEU A 399 -16.35 -15.73 11.56
C LEU A 399 -17.72 -16.34 11.96
N PRO A 400 -17.81 -17.29 12.91
CA PRO A 400 -19.11 -17.83 13.32
C PRO A 400 -20.02 -16.78 13.96
N ASP A 401 -19.46 -15.87 14.77
CA ASP A 401 -20.22 -14.79 15.41
C ASP A 401 -20.73 -13.79 14.35
N PHE A 402 -19.93 -13.52 13.32
CA PHE A 402 -20.34 -12.72 12.18
C PHE A 402 -21.50 -13.35 11.40
N ILE A 403 -21.43 -14.66 11.14
CA ILE A 403 -22.54 -15.38 10.47
C ILE A 403 -23.80 -15.34 11.32
N GLN A 404 -23.67 -15.60 12.63
CA GLN A 404 -24.80 -15.55 13.56
C GLN A 404 -25.43 -14.15 13.61
N SER A 405 -24.62 -13.10 13.43
CA SER A 405 -25.08 -11.72 13.50
C SER A 405 -26.01 -11.34 12.34
N TRP A 406 -26.07 -12.12 11.25
CA TRP A 406 -26.97 -11.86 10.13
C TRP A 406 -28.46 -12.06 10.47
N GLU A 407 -28.77 -12.81 11.52
CA GLU A 407 -30.15 -13.06 11.99
C GLU A 407 -30.74 -11.95 12.85
N ASN A 408 -29.90 -11.03 13.31
CA ASN A 408 -30.29 -9.80 13.98
C ASN A 408 -30.50 -8.69 12.96
#